data_AF-A0A945LV49-F1
#
_entry.id   AF-A0A945LV49-F1
#
_cell.length_a   1.000
_cell.length_b   1.000
_cell.length_c   1.000
_cell.angle_alpha   90.00
_cell.angle_beta   90.00
_cell.angle_gamma   90.00
#
_symmetry.space_group_name_H-M   'P 1'
#
loop_
_entity.id
_entity.type
_entity.pdbx_description
1 polymer ?
#
loop_
_entity_poly.entity_id
_entity_poly.type
_entity_poly.pdbx_seq_one_letter_code
_entity_poly.pdbx_strand_id
1 'polypeptide(L)'
;MFGDGQETVAPQAAGVPKPPPLPPSRQPAPPQGKQETAALPQKSGAVENAPLAEPLAVPAPQAAKKAPAEGLEPMPDEDTSEIEEVLLPPDLEEKPATGSTLRLIPPPGVYAEIRIALLLPLTGPHAALGASMQHAAEMALFDIAEKDFSLMPYDTKGTDAGARAAAIKAVEDGVELILGPVFAASVAAVAPEARRAGVPVVGFSTDRSVAGNGVFLLGFLPKDEIDRIVGFARSRGHQRFAALVPNNAYGTRIVEALGVAVGRYGGAVVRVARYNARVADISDVVRRLANYAERKERLEAQRRMLTARDDEASRLALKRLERYETLGDLPFDAILLPEGGDRLKSMAPLLPFYDIDPVKIRLLGTSQWDDPSLGTEPALVGGWFAASPPKKRDDFIERYKQIYGTPPLRLATLAYDATALAAVLSRSEGGADFSISALTAPNGFDGIDGIFRLDESGLAERGLSVLQMERNRVRVLSPALTIFPGN
;
A
#
# COMPACT_ATOMS: atom_id res chain seq x y z
N MET A 1 -24.81 27.43 -63.84
CA MET A 1 -23.77 27.27 -64.88
C MET A 1 -22.68 26.39 -64.27
N PHE A 2 -22.64 25.11 -64.66
CA PHE A 2 -21.59 24.52 -65.55
C PHE A 2 -20.19 24.60 -64.93
N GLY A 3 -19.40 23.54 -64.76
CA GLY A 3 -19.43 22.13 -65.16
C GLY A 3 -18.38 21.38 -64.31
N ASP A 4 -18.58 20.10 -64.01
CA ASP A 4 -18.04 18.93 -64.73
C ASP A 4 -16.51 18.81 -64.75
N GLY A 5 -16.03 17.67 -64.24
CA GLY A 5 -14.63 17.27 -64.27
C GLY A 5 -14.29 16.14 -63.30
N GLN A 6 -15.01 15.01 -63.36
CA GLN A 6 -14.54 13.77 -62.76
C GLN A 6 -13.43 13.16 -63.63
N GLU A 7 -12.22 13.08 -63.09
CA GLU A 7 -11.13 12.29 -63.66
C GLU A 7 -10.83 11.12 -62.70
N THR A 8 -11.20 9.92 -63.15
CA THR A 8 -10.94 8.65 -62.48
C THR A 8 -9.49 8.25 -62.71
N VAL A 9 -8.66 8.33 -61.66
CA VAL A 9 -7.29 7.79 -61.66
C VAL A 9 -7.27 6.45 -60.93
N ALA A 10 -6.98 5.38 -61.67
CA ALA A 10 -6.75 4.04 -61.14
C ALA A 10 -5.48 4.00 -60.25
N PRO A 11 -5.47 3.23 -59.14
CA PRO A 11 -4.32 3.20 -58.25
C PRO A 11 -3.17 2.38 -58.84
N GLN A 12 -2.00 3.01 -58.95
CA GLN A 12 -0.73 2.35 -59.19
C GLN A 12 -0.40 1.39 -58.04
N ALA A 13 -0.02 0.16 -58.38
CA ALA A 13 0.46 -0.84 -57.45
C ALA A 13 1.81 -0.39 -56.84
N ALA A 14 1.79 -0.02 -55.56
CA ALA A 14 2.99 0.21 -54.78
C ALA A 14 3.67 -1.13 -54.46
N GLY A 15 4.90 -1.28 -54.94
CA GLY A 15 5.74 -2.45 -54.69
C GLY A 15 6.04 -2.64 -53.20
N VAL A 16 5.95 -3.88 -52.75
CA VAL A 16 6.29 -4.33 -51.40
C VAL A 16 7.81 -4.18 -51.18
N PRO A 17 8.27 -3.51 -50.10
CA PRO A 17 9.69 -3.45 -49.79
C PRO A 17 10.22 -4.81 -49.33
N LYS A 18 11.32 -5.24 -49.94
CA LYS A 18 12.06 -6.48 -49.63
C LYS A 18 12.66 -6.40 -48.20
N PRO A 19 12.53 -7.43 -47.35
CA PRO A 19 13.08 -7.40 -46.00
C PRO A 19 14.63 -7.45 -46.00
N PRO A 20 15.31 -6.83 -45.01
CA PRO A 20 16.76 -6.82 -44.92
C PRO A 20 17.34 -8.22 -44.61
N PRO A 21 18.58 -8.50 -45.02
CA PRO A 21 19.22 -9.80 -44.80
C PRO A 21 19.51 -10.06 -43.31
N LEU A 22 19.31 -11.31 -42.89
CA LEU A 22 19.57 -11.79 -41.52
C LEU A 22 21.09 -11.76 -41.20
N PRO A 23 21.48 -11.40 -39.96
CA PRO A 23 22.87 -11.45 -39.53
C PRO A 23 23.38 -12.91 -39.37
N PRO A 24 24.69 -13.16 -39.55
CA PRO A 24 25.25 -14.51 -39.52
C PRO A 24 25.22 -15.14 -38.12
N SER A 25 24.85 -16.42 -38.09
CA SER A 25 24.77 -17.28 -36.91
C SER A 25 26.11 -17.41 -36.19
N ARG A 26 26.20 -16.95 -34.94
CA ARG A 26 27.31 -17.28 -34.03
C ARG A 26 27.13 -18.70 -33.49
N GLN A 27 28.12 -19.56 -33.73
CA GLN A 27 28.23 -20.91 -33.16
C GLN A 27 28.47 -20.84 -31.65
N PRO A 28 27.89 -21.73 -30.84
CA PRO A 28 28.22 -21.84 -29.42
C PRO A 28 29.50 -22.65 -29.20
N ALA A 29 30.35 -22.18 -28.29
CA ALA A 29 31.57 -22.85 -27.83
C ALA A 29 31.25 -24.11 -26.98
N PRO A 30 32.13 -25.12 -26.95
CA PRO A 30 31.87 -26.42 -26.32
C PRO A 30 31.99 -26.37 -24.78
N PRO A 31 31.30 -27.27 -24.04
CA PRO A 31 31.35 -27.33 -22.58
C PRO A 31 32.61 -28.06 -22.07
N GLN A 32 33.25 -27.50 -21.05
CA GLN A 32 34.32 -28.15 -20.29
C GLN A 32 33.76 -28.82 -19.03
N GLY A 33 34.21 -30.05 -18.77
CA GLY A 33 34.60 -30.50 -17.43
C GLY A 33 33.54 -31.21 -16.58
N LYS A 34 33.62 -32.55 -16.56
CA LYS A 34 32.99 -33.46 -15.60
C LYS A 34 33.70 -33.40 -14.24
N GLN A 35 32.95 -33.55 -13.14
CA GLN A 35 33.40 -34.25 -11.93
C GLN A 35 32.27 -35.17 -11.41
N GLU A 36 32.49 -36.48 -11.58
CA GLU A 36 32.09 -37.58 -10.68
C GLU A 36 32.64 -37.31 -9.25
N THR A 37 32.16 -37.82 -8.11
CA THR A 37 31.29 -38.92 -7.68
C THR A 37 31.19 -38.81 -6.15
N ALA A 38 30.07 -39.19 -5.53
CA ALA A 38 30.05 -40.04 -4.33
C ALA A 38 28.61 -40.38 -3.94
N ALA A 39 28.37 -41.63 -3.61
CA ALA A 39 27.05 -42.23 -3.44
C ALA A 39 26.88 -42.85 -2.04
N LEU A 40 25.61 -42.92 -1.61
CA LEU A 40 24.96 -43.79 -0.60
C LEU A 40 25.25 -43.62 0.92
N PRO A 41 24.33 -44.08 1.83
CA PRO A 41 23.11 -44.87 1.58
C PRO A 41 21.79 -44.40 2.25
N GLN A 42 20.69 -44.98 1.75
CA GLN A 42 19.37 -45.02 2.40
C GLN A 42 19.37 -46.00 3.58
N LYS A 43 18.66 -45.66 4.67
CA LYS A 43 18.09 -46.62 5.61
C LYS A 43 16.64 -46.26 5.95
N SER A 44 15.81 -47.30 5.87
CA SER A 44 14.43 -47.41 6.32
C SER A 44 14.32 -47.35 7.85
N GLY A 45 13.23 -46.77 8.36
CA GLY A 45 12.87 -46.79 9.77
C GLY A 45 11.52 -46.09 10.00
N ALA A 46 10.53 -46.86 10.40
CA ALA A 46 9.14 -46.45 10.62
C ALA A 46 8.90 -45.97 12.07
N VAL A 47 8.04 -44.94 12.20
CA VAL A 47 7.07 -44.62 13.27
C VAL A 47 7.58 -44.47 14.73
N GLU A 48 7.44 -43.25 15.28
CA GLU A 48 6.82 -43.04 16.61
C GLU A 48 6.30 -41.60 16.78
N ASN A 49 5.16 -41.46 17.47
CA ASN A 49 4.43 -40.23 17.74
C ASN A 49 4.83 -39.59 19.10
N ALA A 50 4.61 -38.26 19.18
CA ALA A 50 4.42 -37.39 20.37
C ALA A 50 5.66 -36.71 21.01
N PRO A 51 5.50 -35.58 21.75
CA PRO A 51 4.45 -34.55 21.74
C PRO A 51 4.99 -33.11 21.49
N LEU A 52 4.03 -32.17 21.44
CA LEU A 52 4.16 -30.71 21.30
C LEU A 52 5.17 -30.08 22.29
N ALA A 53 6.06 -29.23 21.77
CA ALA A 53 6.92 -28.36 22.56
C ALA A 53 6.28 -26.97 22.74
N GLU A 54 6.27 -26.51 23.99
CA GLU A 54 5.82 -25.21 24.48
C GLU A 54 6.61 -24.03 23.87
N PRO A 55 6.01 -22.82 23.84
CA PRO A 55 6.65 -21.63 23.29
C PRO A 55 7.79 -21.12 24.19
N LEU A 56 8.93 -20.83 23.55
CA LEU A 56 10.11 -20.21 24.15
C LEU A 56 9.76 -18.90 24.87
N ALA A 57 10.01 -18.87 26.18
CA ALA A 57 9.93 -17.69 27.01
C ALA A 57 11.06 -16.69 26.64
N VAL A 58 10.67 -15.43 26.47
CA VAL A 58 11.58 -14.28 26.33
C VAL A 58 12.15 -13.94 27.73
N PRO A 59 13.47 -13.79 27.90
CA PRO A 59 14.03 -13.41 29.20
C PRO A 59 13.80 -11.92 29.51
N ALA A 60 13.50 -11.64 30.78
CA ALA A 60 13.36 -10.29 31.34
C ALA A 60 14.70 -9.49 31.31
N PRO A 61 14.66 -8.15 31.25
CA PRO A 61 15.86 -7.32 31.20
C PRO A 61 16.65 -7.38 32.51
N GLN A 62 17.95 -7.69 32.40
CA GLN A 62 18.90 -7.63 33.50
C GLN A 62 19.35 -6.19 33.76
N ALA A 63 19.36 -5.82 35.05
CA ALA A 63 19.85 -4.57 35.58
C ALA A 63 21.35 -4.36 35.32
N ALA A 64 21.73 -3.13 35.01
CA ALA A 64 23.11 -2.70 34.87
C ALA A 64 23.87 -2.86 36.20
N LYS A 65 25.05 -3.51 36.13
CA LYS A 65 25.99 -3.66 37.25
C LYS A 65 26.84 -2.40 37.43
N LYS A 66 26.96 -1.98 38.68
CA LYS A 66 27.92 -0.99 39.23
C LYS A 66 29.37 -1.32 38.85
N ALA A 67 30.14 -0.29 38.51
CA ALA A 67 31.60 -0.29 38.50
C ALA A 67 32.16 0.08 39.90
N PRO A 68 33.42 -0.27 40.22
CA PRO A 68 33.90 -0.48 41.58
C PRO A 68 34.53 0.75 42.25
N ALA A 69 34.51 0.74 43.58
CA ALA A 69 35.13 1.71 44.47
C ALA A 69 36.57 1.29 44.81
N GLU A 70 37.51 2.23 44.73
CA GLU A 70 38.85 2.12 45.33
C GLU A 70 39.20 3.42 46.07
N GLY A 71 39.48 3.27 47.37
CA GLY A 71 40.58 3.91 48.09
C GLY A 71 40.53 5.42 48.35
N LEU A 72 39.93 5.83 49.46
CA LEU A 72 40.38 7.01 50.21
C LEU A 72 40.38 6.67 51.71
N GLU A 73 41.55 6.85 52.33
CA GLU A 73 41.85 6.57 53.74
C GLU A 73 41.11 7.54 54.69
N PRO A 74 40.85 7.15 55.96
CA PRO A 74 40.18 8.02 56.92
C PRO A 74 41.16 9.02 57.54
N MET A 75 40.80 10.29 57.52
CA MET A 75 41.42 11.33 58.37
C MET A 75 40.71 11.39 59.73
N PRO A 76 41.40 11.84 60.79
CA PRO A 76 41.07 11.57 62.18
C PRO A 76 40.06 12.57 62.77
N ASP A 77 39.48 12.17 63.90
CA ASP A 77 38.60 12.98 64.75
C ASP A 77 39.26 14.29 65.16
N GLU A 78 38.60 15.42 64.89
CA GLU A 78 38.82 16.65 65.65
C GLU A 78 37.52 17.20 66.24
N ASP A 79 37.72 17.57 67.49
CA ASP A 79 36.82 17.95 68.56
C ASP A 79 36.06 19.25 68.27
N THR A 80 34.84 19.28 68.78
CA THR A 80 33.94 20.42 68.80
C THR A 80 34.46 21.53 69.71
N SER A 81 34.62 22.76 69.21
CA SER A 81 34.33 23.96 70.00
C SER A 81 34.27 25.23 69.13
N GLU A 82 33.14 25.94 69.30
CA GLU A 82 32.89 27.37 69.01
C GLU A 82 32.78 27.83 67.54
N ILE A 83 31.56 27.87 67.00
CA ILE A 83 31.05 29.06 66.27
C ILE A 83 29.55 29.26 66.60
N GLU A 84 29.21 30.50 66.96
CA GLU A 84 27.97 31.03 67.54
C GLU A 84 26.64 30.66 66.85
N GLU A 85 25.63 30.46 67.70
CA GLU A 85 24.22 30.29 67.38
C GLU A 85 23.57 31.65 67.01
N VAL A 86 23.37 31.90 65.70
CA VAL A 86 22.50 32.99 65.24
C VAL A 86 21.07 32.45 65.14
N LEU A 87 20.26 32.77 66.15
CA LEU A 87 18.82 32.52 66.17
C LEU A 87 18.11 33.32 65.08
N LEU A 88 17.60 32.61 64.06
CA LEU A 88 16.59 33.13 63.14
C LEU A 88 15.24 33.23 63.87
N PRO A 89 14.44 34.29 63.64
CA PRO A 89 13.14 34.45 64.28
C PRO A 89 12.16 33.34 63.84
N PRO A 90 11.33 32.81 64.75
CA PRO A 90 10.26 31.89 64.39
C PRO A 90 9.13 32.73 63.81
N ASP A 91 8.88 32.63 62.51
CA ASP A 91 7.58 32.87 61.86
C ASP A 91 7.76 32.92 60.34
N LEU A 92 8.14 31.79 59.73
CA LEU A 92 7.90 31.52 58.32
C LEU A 92 7.44 30.07 58.20
N GLU A 93 6.16 29.84 58.45
CA GLU A 93 5.47 28.67 57.91
C GLU A 93 5.63 28.70 56.38
N GLU A 94 6.41 27.76 55.82
CA GLU A 94 6.48 27.52 54.39
C GLU A 94 5.11 27.06 53.88
N LYS A 95 4.31 28.01 53.37
CA LYS A 95 3.20 27.68 52.48
C LYS A 95 3.79 27.16 51.16
N PRO A 96 3.33 26.01 50.62
CA PRO A 96 3.83 25.52 49.36
C PRO A 96 3.59 26.56 48.27
N ALA A 97 4.67 26.99 47.62
CA ALA A 97 4.64 27.90 46.49
C ALA A 97 3.76 27.29 45.39
N THR A 98 2.55 27.80 45.26
CA THR A 98 1.69 27.55 44.10
C THR A 98 2.34 28.29 42.95
N GLY A 99 3.19 27.58 42.19
CA GLY A 99 3.72 28.06 40.94
C GLY A 99 2.57 28.29 39.97
N SER A 100 2.01 29.49 39.97
CA SER A 100 1.19 29.97 38.86
C SER A 100 2.13 30.13 37.67
N THR A 101 2.21 29.11 36.82
CA THR A 101 2.65 29.30 35.45
C THR A 101 1.64 30.24 34.81
N LEU A 102 2.03 31.50 34.67
CA LEU A 102 1.21 32.54 34.08
C LEU A 102 1.01 32.18 32.60
N ARG A 103 -0.06 31.44 32.29
CA ARG A 103 -0.50 31.16 30.92
C ARG A 103 -1.22 32.39 30.42
N LEU A 104 -0.62 33.07 29.44
CA LEU A 104 -1.33 34.08 28.66
C LEU A 104 -2.37 33.36 27.82
N ILE A 105 -3.63 33.40 28.26
CA ILE A 105 -4.79 32.93 27.50
C ILE A 105 -5.39 34.18 26.84
N PRO A 106 -5.46 34.25 25.50
CA PRO A 106 -6.14 35.35 24.86
C PRO A 106 -7.60 35.41 25.33
N PRO A 107 -8.20 36.62 25.45
CA PRO A 107 -9.60 36.76 25.80
C PRO A 107 -10.49 35.90 24.89
N PRO A 108 -11.55 35.26 25.41
CA PRO A 108 -12.51 34.55 24.58
C PRO A 108 -13.02 35.45 23.45
N GLY A 109 -12.91 35.01 22.21
CA GLY A 109 -13.43 35.73 21.03
C GLY A 109 -12.44 36.63 20.27
N VAL A 110 -11.13 36.57 20.56
CA VAL A 110 -10.13 37.35 19.79
C VAL A 110 -9.77 36.68 18.45
N TYR A 111 -9.86 35.35 18.36
CA TYR A 111 -9.93 34.58 17.11
C TYR A 111 -10.82 33.35 17.39
N ALA A 112 -11.79 33.05 16.53
CA ALA A 112 -12.46 31.75 16.58
C ALA A 112 -11.44 30.71 16.09
N GLU A 113 -10.71 30.10 17.02
CA GLU A 113 -9.71 29.08 16.69
C GLU A 113 -10.41 27.84 16.12
N ILE A 114 -10.07 27.47 14.89
CA ILE A 114 -10.64 26.33 14.17
C ILE A 114 -9.88 25.09 14.62
N ARG A 115 -10.53 24.23 15.40
CA ARG A 115 -9.89 23.10 16.07
C ARG A 115 -10.13 21.79 15.33
N ILE A 116 -9.06 21.14 14.90
CA ILE A 116 -9.11 19.90 14.15
C ILE A 116 -8.37 18.82 14.92
N ALA A 117 -9.02 17.69 15.17
CA ALA A 117 -8.36 16.55 15.80
C ALA A 117 -7.58 15.73 14.77
N LEU A 118 -6.40 15.26 15.15
CA LEU A 118 -5.63 14.26 14.40
C LEU A 118 -5.44 13.01 15.27
N LEU A 119 -6.26 11.98 15.01
CA LEU A 119 -6.23 10.72 15.74
C LEU A 119 -5.29 9.74 15.04
N LEU A 120 -4.14 9.46 15.64
CA LEU A 120 -3.12 8.55 15.09
C LEU A 120 -2.64 7.56 16.15
N PRO A 121 -2.08 6.40 15.77
CA PRO A 121 -1.44 5.49 16.72
C PRO A 121 -0.03 6.01 17.05
N LEU A 122 0.07 6.97 17.97
CA LEU A 122 1.34 7.65 18.31
C LEU A 122 2.19 6.82 19.28
N THR A 123 1.56 5.90 20.02
CA THR A 123 2.25 4.88 20.82
C THR A 123 1.79 3.45 20.46
N GLY A 124 2.47 2.45 21.01
CA GLY A 124 2.18 1.04 20.78
C GLY A 124 2.83 0.47 19.51
N PRO A 125 2.38 -0.71 19.03
CA PRO A 125 3.01 -1.43 17.92
C PRO A 125 3.04 -0.69 16.58
N HIS A 126 2.18 0.34 16.43
CA HIS A 126 2.03 1.12 15.21
C HIS A 126 2.56 2.56 15.33
N ALA A 127 3.34 2.86 16.38
CA ALA A 127 3.90 4.20 16.65
C ALA A 127 4.67 4.79 15.46
N ALA A 128 5.47 3.98 14.76
CA ALA A 128 6.23 4.45 13.59
C ALA A 128 5.32 4.94 12.45
N LEU A 129 4.17 4.28 12.26
CA LEU A 129 3.16 4.71 11.30
C LEU A 129 2.49 6.02 11.75
N GLY A 130 2.08 6.10 13.02
CA GLY A 130 1.49 7.32 13.57
C GLY A 130 2.43 8.52 13.48
N ALA A 131 3.71 8.36 13.86
CA ALA A 131 4.71 9.43 13.75
C ALA A 131 4.91 9.88 12.29
N SER A 132 5.01 8.94 11.34
CA SER A 132 5.17 9.30 9.93
C SER A 132 3.96 10.05 9.37
N MET A 133 2.75 9.69 9.79
CA MET A 133 1.53 10.40 9.43
C MET A 133 1.42 11.77 10.11
N GLN A 134 1.84 11.89 11.37
CA GLN A 134 1.84 13.15 12.09
C GLN A 134 2.76 14.17 11.43
N HIS A 135 4.00 13.77 11.09
CA HIS A 135 4.94 14.61 10.35
C HIS A 135 4.36 15.10 9.00
N ALA A 136 3.66 14.24 8.28
CA ALA A 136 3.01 14.62 7.03
C ALA A 136 1.87 15.62 7.25
N ALA A 137 1.09 15.46 8.32
CA ALA A 137 0.06 16.41 8.70
C ALA A 137 0.64 17.77 9.13
N GLU A 138 1.77 17.78 9.85
CA GLU A 138 2.51 18.99 10.20
C GLU A 138 3.03 19.72 8.96
N MET A 139 3.55 19.00 7.96
CA MET A 139 3.92 19.62 6.68
C MET A 139 2.73 20.32 6.01
N ALA A 140 1.55 19.68 5.98
CA ALA A 140 0.35 20.30 5.41
C ALA A 140 -0.11 21.52 6.22
N LEU A 141 0.00 21.47 7.55
CA LEU A 141 -0.29 22.60 8.43
C LEU A 141 0.57 23.82 8.06
N PHE A 142 1.89 23.64 7.91
CA PHE A 142 2.78 24.74 7.52
C PHE A 142 2.62 25.19 6.06
N ASP A 143 2.26 24.28 5.16
CA ASP A 143 2.11 24.57 3.73
C ASP A 143 0.82 25.39 3.43
N ILE A 144 -0.26 25.17 4.19
CA ILE A 144 -1.61 25.58 3.78
C ILE A 144 -2.40 26.32 4.85
N ALA A 145 -2.19 26.03 6.14
CA ALA A 145 -3.07 26.50 7.19
C ALA A 145 -2.82 27.97 7.59
N GLU A 146 -3.88 28.65 8.00
CA GLU A 146 -3.83 30.03 8.51
C GLU A 146 -3.61 30.06 10.04
N LYS A 147 -3.43 31.26 10.60
CA LYS A 147 -3.05 31.46 12.01
C LYS A 147 -4.09 31.01 13.02
N ASP A 148 -5.34 30.90 12.60
CA ASP A 148 -6.50 30.49 13.39
C ASP A 148 -6.77 28.98 13.33
N PHE A 149 -6.03 28.23 12.51
CA PHE A 149 -6.17 26.78 12.39
C PHE A 149 -5.27 26.04 13.40
N SER A 150 -5.89 25.16 14.20
CA SER A 150 -5.23 24.42 15.27
C SER A 150 -5.40 22.92 15.07
N LEU A 151 -4.29 22.24 14.76
CA LEU A 151 -4.25 20.79 14.59
C LEU A 151 -3.80 20.11 15.90
N MET A 152 -4.68 19.30 16.48
CA MET A 152 -4.51 18.73 17.80
C MET A 152 -4.29 17.20 17.70
N PRO A 153 -3.07 16.68 17.93
CA PRO A 153 -2.81 15.24 17.86
C PRO A 153 -3.35 14.50 19.10
N TYR A 154 -4.01 13.38 18.87
CA TYR A 154 -4.50 12.47 19.92
C TYR A 154 -4.04 11.04 19.67
N ASP A 155 -3.49 10.41 20.71
CA ASP A 155 -2.97 9.05 20.63
C ASP A 155 -4.06 7.99 20.77
N THR A 156 -4.32 7.25 19.68
CA THR A 156 -5.24 6.11 19.65
C THR A 156 -4.62 4.81 20.17
N LYS A 157 -3.29 4.77 20.34
CA LYS A 157 -2.50 3.59 20.70
C LYS A 157 -2.61 2.42 19.72
N GLY A 158 -3.28 2.63 18.58
CA GLY A 158 -3.66 1.56 17.65
C GLY A 158 -4.70 0.59 18.19
N THR A 159 -5.53 1.02 19.16
CA THR A 159 -6.55 0.16 19.80
C THR A 159 -7.93 0.80 19.78
N ASP A 160 -8.98 0.00 19.88
CA ASP A 160 -10.37 0.48 19.90
C ASP A 160 -10.66 1.35 21.13
N ALA A 161 -10.18 0.91 22.30
CA ALA A 161 -10.34 1.65 23.55
C ALA A 161 -9.58 2.97 23.56
N GLY A 162 -8.33 2.97 23.06
CA GLY A 162 -7.54 4.19 22.92
C GLY A 162 -8.15 5.17 21.92
N ALA A 163 -8.63 4.68 20.77
CA ALA A 163 -9.30 5.52 19.77
C ALA A 163 -10.59 6.15 20.32
N ARG A 164 -11.43 5.39 21.04
CA ARG A 164 -12.62 5.94 21.70
C ARG A 164 -12.25 7.03 22.71
N ALA A 165 -11.28 6.77 23.59
CA ALA A 165 -10.85 7.74 24.59
C ALA A 165 -10.29 9.03 23.94
N ALA A 166 -9.51 8.88 22.86
CA ALA A 166 -9.02 10.00 22.07
C ALA A 166 -10.16 10.82 21.46
N ALA A 167 -11.20 10.18 20.92
CA ALA A 167 -12.34 10.88 20.34
C ALA A 167 -13.20 11.61 21.39
N ILE A 168 -13.45 11.00 22.55
CA ILE A 168 -14.16 11.66 23.66
C ILE A 168 -13.40 12.94 24.04
N LYS A 169 -12.09 12.82 24.24
CA LYS A 169 -11.25 13.97 24.59
C LYS A 169 -11.26 15.05 23.50
N ALA A 170 -11.15 14.66 22.23
CA ALA A 170 -11.19 15.61 21.12
C ALA A 170 -12.53 16.37 21.06
N VAL A 171 -13.65 15.67 21.26
CA VAL A 171 -14.98 16.29 21.36
C VAL A 171 -15.07 17.25 22.55
N GLU A 172 -14.55 16.87 23.72
CA GLU A 172 -14.49 17.74 24.91
C GLU A 172 -13.64 19.00 24.68
N ASP A 173 -12.56 18.88 23.90
CA ASP A 173 -11.69 19.99 23.52
C ASP A 173 -12.34 20.90 22.44
N GLY A 174 -13.53 20.53 21.93
CA GLY A 174 -14.35 21.35 21.04
C GLY A 174 -13.91 21.34 19.59
N VAL A 175 -13.41 20.21 19.09
CA VAL A 175 -12.99 20.07 17.68
C VAL A 175 -14.18 20.06 16.73
N GLU A 176 -14.00 20.64 15.54
CA GLU A 176 -15.03 20.74 14.50
C GLU A 176 -14.94 19.61 13.47
N LEU A 177 -13.77 18.95 13.37
CA LEU A 177 -13.51 17.83 12.48
C LEU A 177 -12.51 16.87 13.12
N ILE A 178 -12.69 15.57 12.89
CA ILE A 178 -11.73 14.54 13.27
C ILE A 178 -11.07 13.93 12.03
N LEU A 179 -9.74 14.03 11.96
CA LEU A 179 -8.91 13.36 10.96
C LEU A 179 -8.33 12.08 11.57
N GLY A 180 -8.48 10.95 10.87
CA GLY A 180 -8.22 9.62 11.40
C GLY A 180 -9.43 9.03 12.14
N PRO A 181 -9.29 7.83 12.74
CA PRO A 181 -8.07 7.05 12.88
C PRO A 181 -7.73 6.16 11.66
N VAL A 182 -6.66 5.38 11.78
CA VAL A 182 -6.11 4.53 10.69
C VAL A 182 -6.84 3.20 10.54
N PHE A 183 -7.08 2.49 11.64
CA PHE A 183 -7.60 1.12 11.60
C PHE A 183 -9.13 1.10 11.65
N ALA A 184 -9.74 0.15 10.94
CA ALA A 184 -11.20 0.05 10.85
C ALA A 184 -11.87 -0.08 12.23
N ALA A 185 -11.32 -0.91 13.11
CA ALA A 185 -11.85 -1.09 14.46
C ALA A 185 -11.76 0.19 15.31
N SER A 186 -10.67 0.95 15.15
CA SER A 186 -10.54 2.29 15.73
C SER A 186 -11.57 3.27 15.17
N VAL A 187 -11.81 3.28 13.85
CA VAL A 187 -12.84 4.13 13.22
C VAL A 187 -14.23 3.78 13.76
N ALA A 188 -14.55 2.49 13.85
CA ALA A 188 -15.81 2.01 14.42
C ALA A 188 -16.00 2.43 15.89
N ALA A 189 -14.91 2.54 16.66
CA ALA A 189 -14.93 2.99 18.05
C ALA A 189 -15.12 4.52 18.18
N VAL A 190 -14.58 5.30 17.24
CA VAL A 190 -14.68 6.78 17.20
C VAL A 190 -16.05 7.25 16.72
N ALA A 191 -16.63 6.58 15.72
CA ALA A 191 -17.81 7.04 15.01
C ALA A 191 -19.03 7.37 15.91
N PRO A 192 -19.40 6.56 16.94
CA PRO A 192 -20.52 6.89 17.81
C PRO A 192 -20.27 8.13 18.68
N GLU A 193 -19.01 8.37 19.09
CA GLU A 193 -18.63 9.52 19.91
C GLU A 193 -18.73 10.81 19.11
N ALA A 194 -18.14 10.82 17.92
CA ALA A 194 -18.16 11.95 16.99
C ALA A 194 -19.60 12.30 16.56
N ARG A 195 -20.41 11.27 16.23
CA ARG A 195 -21.80 11.46 15.81
C ARG A 195 -22.67 12.12 16.88
N ARG A 196 -22.50 11.75 18.15
CA ARG A 196 -23.25 12.38 19.25
C ARG A 196 -22.94 13.86 19.39
N ALA A 197 -21.73 14.26 19.04
CA ALA A 197 -21.28 15.65 19.04
C ALA A 197 -21.55 16.39 17.72
N GLY A 198 -22.05 15.71 16.68
CA GLY A 198 -22.22 16.31 15.35
C GLY A 198 -20.90 16.56 14.61
N VAL A 199 -19.81 15.93 15.03
CA VAL A 199 -18.46 16.12 14.45
C VAL A 199 -18.24 15.09 13.33
N PRO A 200 -17.91 15.51 12.09
CA PRO A 200 -17.56 14.59 11.02
C PRO A 200 -16.21 13.92 11.26
N VAL A 201 -16.03 12.73 10.68
CA VAL A 201 -14.79 11.94 10.78
C VAL A 201 -14.25 11.64 9.38
N VAL A 202 -13.01 12.00 9.10
CA VAL A 202 -12.28 11.60 7.89
C VAL A 202 -11.24 10.55 8.27
N GLY A 203 -11.62 9.28 8.25
CA GLY A 203 -10.77 8.15 8.62
C GLY A 203 -9.81 7.72 7.49
N PHE A 204 -8.68 7.11 7.85
CA PHE A 204 -7.69 6.61 6.87
C PHE A 204 -7.87 5.14 6.50
N SER A 205 -8.95 4.51 6.98
CA SER A 205 -9.21 3.09 6.76
C SER A 205 -9.59 2.77 5.32
N THR A 206 -9.32 1.53 4.91
CA THR A 206 -9.74 0.96 3.61
C THR A 206 -10.95 0.03 3.74
N ASP A 207 -11.50 -0.14 4.95
CA ASP A 207 -12.68 -0.98 5.18
C ASP A 207 -13.97 -0.17 5.03
N ARG A 208 -14.63 -0.29 3.88
CA ARG A 208 -15.90 0.41 3.60
C ARG A 208 -17.02 0.14 4.61
N SER A 209 -16.94 -0.94 5.41
CA SER A 209 -18.00 -1.27 6.39
C SER A 209 -18.10 -0.26 7.53
N VAL A 210 -17.09 0.58 7.73
CA VAL A 210 -17.09 1.63 8.76
C VAL A 210 -17.38 3.03 8.20
N ALA A 211 -17.69 3.15 6.91
CA ALA A 211 -18.07 4.41 6.25
C ALA A 211 -19.54 4.78 6.49
N GLY A 212 -19.88 6.04 6.24
CA GLY A 212 -21.22 6.59 6.29
C GLY A 212 -21.61 7.13 7.68
N ASN A 213 -22.79 7.73 7.77
CA ASN A 213 -23.34 8.30 9.01
C ASN A 213 -22.37 9.25 9.73
N GLY A 214 -21.74 10.16 8.97
CA GLY A 214 -20.74 11.13 9.44
C GLY A 214 -19.29 10.67 9.33
N VAL A 215 -19.04 9.45 8.85
CA VAL A 215 -17.69 8.92 8.60
C VAL A 215 -17.38 8.88 7.11
N PHE A 216 -16.26 9.48 6.72
CA PHE A 216 -15.70 9.48 5.38
C PHE A 216 -14.35 8.78 5.39
N LEU A 217 -14.07 7.93 4.42
CA LEU A 217 -12.85 7.14 4.34
C LEU A 217 -11.96 7.63 3.20
N LEU A 218 -10.79 8.13 3.57
CA LEU A 218 -9.79 8.66 2.65
C LEU A 218 -8.80 7.58 2.15
N GLY A 219 -8.83 6.38 2.74
CA GLY A 219 -7.92 5.29 2.41
C GLY A 219 -8.00 4.81 0.94
N PHE A 220 -6.97 4.13 0.48
CA PHE A 220 -6.92 3.56 -0.88
C PHE A 220 -7.85 2.35 -0.99
N LEU A 221 -9.03 2.54 -1.58
CA LEU A 221 -10.02 1.49 -1.74
C LEU A 221 -9.61 0.57 -2.91
N PRO A 222 -9.43 -0.75 -2.68
CA PRO A 222 -9.03 -1.67 -3.75
C PRO A 222 -10.01 -1.68 -4.93
N LYS A 223 -11.29 -1.38 -4.67
CA LYS A 223 -12.32 -1.31 -5.72
C LYS A 223 -11.94 -0.36 -6.84
N ASP A 224 -11.46 0.84 -6.52
CA ASP A 224 -11.23 1.88 -7.53
C ASP A 224 -9.93 1.64 -8.28
N GLU A 225 -8.92 1.08 -7.59
CA GLU A 225 -7.69 0.60 -8.22
C GLU A 225 -7.99 -0.54 -9.21
N ILE A 226 -8.83 -1.49 -8.81
CA ILE A 226 -9.25 -2.62 -9.65
C ILE A 226 -10.07 -2.14 -10.84
N ASP A 227 -11.04 -1.24 -10.63
CA ASP A 227 -11.83 -0.67 -11.72
C ASP A 227 -10.93 0.04 -12.73
N ARG A 228 -10.01 0.88 -12.25
CA ARG A 228 -9.05 1.62 -13.08
C ARG A 228 -8.16 0.70 -13.92
N ILE A 229 -7.56 -0.31 -13.29
CA ILE A 229 -6.61 -1.19 -13.96
C ILE A 229 -7.31 -2.16 -14.92
N VAL A 230 -8.51 -2.65 -14.56
CA VAL A 230 -9.32 -3.52 -15.43
C VAL A 230 -9.83 -2.74 -16.63
N GLY A 231 -10.37 -1.54 -16.44
CA GLY A 231 -10.82 -0.69 -17.55
C GLY A 231 -9.69 -0.41 -18.55
N PHE A 232 -8.48 -0.15 -18.06
CA PHE A 232 -7.30 -0.01 -18.91
C PHE A 232 -6.90 -1.32 -19.59
N ALA A 233 -6.88 -2.45 -18.87
CA ALA A 233 -6.56 -3.75 -19.47
C ALA A 233 -7.55 -4.13 -20.59
N ARG A 234 -8.84 -3.86 -20.40
CA ARG A 234 -9.90 -4.08 -21.39
C ARG A 234 -9.72 -3.20 -22.63
N SER A 235 -9.37 -1.92 -22.46
CA SER A 235 -9.08 -1.03 -23.60
C SER A 235 -7.83 -1.44 -24.38
N ARG A 236 -6.97 -2.27 -23.80
CA ARG A 236 -5.81 -2.90 -24.45
C ARG A 236 -6.10 -4.31 -24.99
N GLY A 237 -7.34 -4.77 -24.93
CA GLY A 237 -7.79 -6.03 -25.55
C GLY A 237 -7.78 -7.27 -24.64
N HIS A 238 -7.34 -7.17 -23.39
CA HIS A 238 -7.38 -8.31 -22.44
C HIS A 238 -8.82 -8.62 -22.07
N GLN A 239 -9.28 -9.87 -22.23
CA GLN A 239 -10.70 -10.25 -22.06
C GLN A 239 -10.94 -11.21 -20.90
N ARG A 240 -9.96 -12.03 -20.56
CA ARG A 240 -10.13 -13.18 -19.65
C ARG A 240 -9.21 -13.02 -18.46
N PHE A 241 -9.79 -12.74 -17.31
CA PHE A 241 -9.07 -12.37 -16.11
C PHE A 241 -8.98 -13.54 -15.15
N ALA A 242 -7.82 -13.71 -14.55
CA ALA A 242 -7.62 -14.52 -13.37
C ALA A 242 -7.30 -13.65 -12.14
N ALA A 243 -7.42 -14.22 -10.95
CA ALA A 243 -6.96 -13.60 -9.72
C ALA A 243 -6.25 -14.62 -8.83
N LEU A 244 -5.16 -14.20 -8.20
CA LEU A 244 -4.50 -14.94 -7.13
C LEU A 244 -4.57 -14.10 -5.85
N VAL A 245 -5.44 -14.49 -4.93
CA VAL A 245 -5.83 -13.64 -3.79
C VAL A 245 -5.71 -14.40 -2.47
N PRO A 246 -5.53 -13.71 -1.33
CA PRO A 246 -5.50 -14.37 -0.03
C PRO A 246 -6.89 -14.92 0.35
N ASN A 247 -6.90 -16.01 1.12
CA ASN A 247 -8.13 -16.63 1.62
C ASN A 247 -8.59 -15.95 2.92
N ASN A 248 -8.99 -14.68 2.81
CA ASN A 248 -9.50 -13.87 3.92
C ASN A 248 -10.53 -12.84 3.42
N ALA A 249 -11.06 -12.02 4.33
CA ALA A 249 -12.04 -10.97 4.00
C ALA A 249 -11.52 -9.99 2.94
N TYR A 250 -10.23 -9.63 2.99
CA TYR A 250 -9.59 -8.77 1.99
C TYR A 250 -9.64 -9.41 0.60
N GLY A 251 -9.16 -10.66 0.44
CA GLY A 251 -9.20 -11.34 -0.86
C GLY A 251 -10.62 -11.58 -1.40
N THR A 252 -11.61 -11.73 -0.53
CA THR A 252 -13.02 -11.78 -0.94
C THR A 252 -13.49 -10.45 -1.55
N ARG A 253 -13.16 -9.32 -0.93
CA ARG A 253 -13.48 -7.99 -1.48
C ARG A 253 -12.78 -7.72 -2.81
N ILE A 254 -11.55 -8.19 -2.97
CA ILE A 254 -10.82 -8.11 -4.26
C ILE A 254 -11.56 -8.87 -5.36
N VAL A 255 -12.02 -10.09 -5.08
CA VAL A 255 -12.73 -10.92 -6.07
C VAL A 255 -14.07 -10.29 -6.45
N GLU A 256 -14.81 -9.75 -5.48
CA GLU A 256 -16.04 -9.01 -5.73
C GLU A 256 -15.80 -7.78 -6.61
N ALA A 257 -14.82 -6.95 -6.25
CA ALA A 257 -14.45 -5.76 -7.02
C ALA A 257 -13.99 -6.12 -8.45
N LEU A 258 -13.19 -7.18 -8.60
CA LEU A 258 -12.74 -7.67 -9.90
C LEU A 258 -13.93 -8.14 -10.75
N GLY A 259 -14.86 -8.90 -10.16
CA GLY A 259 -16.07 -9.35 -10.87
C GLY A 259 -16.91 -8.18 -11.39
N VAL A 260 -17.15 -7.17 -10.55
CA VAL A 260 -17.89 -5.96 -10.92
C VAL A 260 -17.18 -5.19 -12.03
N ALA A 261 -15.87 -4.91 -11.87
CA ALA A 261 -15.09 -4.18 -12.86
C ALA A 261 -15.02 -4.92 -14.21
N VAL A 262 -14.69 -6.20 -14.19
CA VAL A 262 -14.59 -7.01 -15.41
C VAL A 262 -15.94 -7.11 -16.12
N GLY A 263 -17.04 -7.29 -15.38
CA GLY A 263 -18.39 -7.30 -15.93
C GLY A 263 -18.77 -5.96 -16.58
N ARG A 264 -18.51 -4.83 -15.88
CA ARG A 264 -18.76 -3.47 -16.38
C ARG A 264 -18.09 -3.20 -17.72
N TYR A 265 -16.84 -3.66 -17.89
CA TYR A 265 -16.06 -3.45 -19.10
C TYR A 265 -16.18 -4.63 -20.09
N GLY A 266 -17.13 -5.54 -19.91
CA GLY A 266 -17.45 -6.61 -20.87
C GLY A 266 -16.37 -7.69 -21.02
N GLY A 267 -15.70 -8.09 -19.94
CA GLY A 267 -14.79 -9.24 -19.88
C GLY A 267 -15.35 -10.39 -19.04
N ALA A 268 -14.52 -11.40 -18.77
CA ALA A 268 -14.89 -12.52 -17.89
C ALA A 268 -13.79 -12.85 -16.87
N VAL A 269 -14.17 -13.07 -15.61
CA VAL A 269 -13.29 -13.68 -14.61
C VAL A 269 -13.39 -15.19 -14.78
N VAL A 270 -12.34 -15.81 -15.33
CA VAL A 270 -12.36 -17.23 -15.71
C VAL A 270 -11.70 -18.14 -14.67
N ARG A 271 -10.90 -17.56 -13.76
CA ARG A 271 -10.21 -18.33 -12.72
C ARG A 271 -9.90 -17.49 -11.49
N VAL A 272 -10.16 -18.04 -10.30
CA VAL A 272 -9.76 -17.45 -9.02
C VAL A 272 -9.03 -18.51 -8.22
N ALA A 273 -7.80 -18.21 -7.82
CA ALA A 273 -7.01 -19.03 -6.93
C ALA A 273 -6.86 -18.33 -5.58
N ARG A 274 -7.11 -19.07 -4.50
CA ARG A 274 -6.98 -18.57 -3.13
C ARG A 274 -5.83 -19.25 -2.42
N TYR A 275 -5.07 -18.46 -1.66
CA TYR A 275 -3.91 -18.96 -0.90
C TYR A 275 -4.00 -18.54 0.57
N ASN A 276 -3.32 -19.27 1.46
CA ASN A 276 -3.26 -18.92 2.89
C ASN A 276 -2.18 -17.85 3.12
N ALA A 277 -2.58 -16.63 3.50
CA ALA A 277 -1.67 -15.52 3.75
C ALA A 277 -0.71 -15.72 4.93
N ARG A 278 -0.92 -16.76 5.76
CA ARG A 278 -0.02 -17.12 6.87
C ARG A 278 1.09 -18.08 6.47
N VAL A 279 0.99 -18.69 5.30
CA VAL A 279 1.99 -19.64 4.79
C VAL A 279 2.86 -18.93 3.75
N ALA A 280 4.16 -19.22 3.79
CA ALA A 280 5.11 -18.68 2.83
C ALA A 280 4.99 -19.38 1.46
N ASP A 281 4.92 -20.71 1.47
CA ASP A 281 4.79 -21.51 0.25
C ASP A 281 3.36 -21.51 -0.29
N ILE A 282 3.21 -21.06 -1.53
CA ILE A 282 1.96 -21.10 -2.29
C ILE A 282 2.12 -21.81 -3.65
N SER A 283 3.23 -22.52 -3.85
CA SER A 283 3.63 -23.13 -5.13
C SER A 283 2.52 -24.01 -5.69
N ASP A 284 1.87 -24.80 -4.83
CA ASP A 284 0.75 -25.64 -5.20
C ASP A 284 -0.49 -24.87 -5.68
N VAL A 285 -0.73 -23.69 -5.13
CA VAL A 285 -1.84 -22.82 -5.56
C VAL A 285 -1.56 -22.31 -6.97
N VAL A 286 -0.33 -21.84 -7.23
CA VAL A 286 0.09 -21.35 -8.54
C VAL A 286 0.12 -22.49 -9.58
N ARG A 287 0.62 -23.67 -9.20
CA ARG A 287 0.63 -24.89 -10.02
C ARG A 287 -0.77 -25.27 -10.51
N ARG A 288 -1.78 -25.23 -9.63
CA ARG A 288 -3.18 -25.48 -9.99
C ARG A 288 -3.77 -24.35 -10.82
N LEU A 289 -3.47 -23.09 -10.47
CA LEU A 289 -3.90 -21.92 -11.24
C LEU A 289 -3.43 -22.00 -12.70
N ALA A 290 -2.19 -22.44 -12.94
CA ALA A 290 -1.61 -22.63 -14.27
C ALA A 290 -2.13 -23.87 -15.02
N ASN A 291 -2.91 -24.73 -14.36
CA ASN A 291 -3.25 -26.06 -14.85
C ASN A 291 -2.01 -26.88 -15.26
N TYR A 292 -0.92 -26.75 -14.49
CA TYR A 292 0.41 -27.19 -14.94
C TYR A 292 0.46 -28.70 -15.24
N ALA A 293 -0.14 -29.52 -14.37
CA ALA A 293 -0.12 -30.97 -14.49
C ALA A 293 -0.77 -31.46 -15.80
N GLU A 294 -2.00 -31.00 -16.09
CA GLU A 294 -2.71 -31.38 -17.32
C GLU A 294 -1.98 -30.90 -18.58
N ARG A 295 -1.45 -29.66 -18.57
CA ARG A 295 -0.69 -29.15 -19.72
C ARG A 295 0.61 -29.92 -19.95
N LYS A 296 1.28 -30.37 -18.88
CA LYS A 296 2.47 -31.21 -18.95
C LYS A 296 2.12 -32.60 -19.50
N GLU A 297 1.02 -33.20 -19.04
CA GLU A 297 0.57 -34.48 -19.58
C GLU A 297 0.23 -34.40 -21.08
N ARG A 298 -0.42 -33.32 -21.52
CA ARG A 298 -0.68 -33.09 -22.95
C ARG A 298 0.61 -32.97 -23.78
N LEU A 299 1.63 -32.32 -23.24
CA LEU A 299 2.95 -32.23 -23.89
C LEU A 299 3.56 -33.62 -24.08
N GLU A 300 3.55 -34.44 -23.02
CA GLU A 300 4.12 -35.79 -23.05
C GLU A 300 3.32 -36.74 -23.95
N ALA A 301 1.99 -36.62 -23.98
CA ALA A 301 1.16 -37.34 -24.95
C ALA A 301 1.53 -36.95 -26.40
N GLN A 302 1.67 -35.65 -26.69
CA GLN A 302 2.07 -35.17 -28.01
C GLN A 302 3.46 -35.66 -28.41
N ARG A 303 4.43 -35.63 -27.48
CA ARG A 303 5.79 -36.15 -27.71
C ARG A 303 5.76 -37.64 -28.06
N ARG A 304 5.04 -38.45 -27.28
CA ARG A 304 4.87 -39.90 -27.56
C ARG A 304 4.27 -40.16 -28.94
N MET A 305 3.24 -39.40 -29.33
CA MET A 305 2.61 -39.54 -30.65
C MET A 305 3.57 -39.19 -31.81
N LEU A 306 4.36 -38.12 -31.66
CA LEU A 306 5.32 -37.71 -32.69
C LEU A 306 6.49 -38.71 -32.80
N THR A 307 7.00 -39.20 -31.68
CA THR A 307 8.04 -40.24 -31.67
C THR A 307 7.55 -41.52 -32.34
N ALA A 308 6.29 -41.90 -32.15
CA ALA A 308 5.72 -43.08 -32.79
C ALA A 308 5.56 -42.96 -34.32
N ARG A 309 5.41 -41.75 -34.86
CA ARG A 309 5.31 -41.51 -36.31
C ARG A 309 6.66 -41.57 -37.03
N ASP A 310 7.71 -41.10 -36.36
CA ASP A 310 9.12 -41.10 -36.82
C ASP A 310 9.38 -40.54 -38.24
N ASP A 311 8.52 -39.65 -38.72
CA ASP A 311 8.74 -38.93 -39.98
C ASP A 311 9.56 -37.63 -39.77
N GLU A 312 10.07 -37.06 -40.86
CA GLU A 312 10.89 -35.84 -40.82
C GLU A 312 10.16 -34.65 -40.16
N ALA A 313 8.86 -34.49 -40.44
CA ALA A 313 8.06 -33.43 -39.86
C ALA A 313 7.87 -33.64 -38.34
N SER A 314 7.69 -34.88 -37.90
CA SER A 314 7.58 -35.27 -36.50
C SER A 314 8.88 -35.02 -35.73
N ARG A 315 10.04 -35.31 -36.32
CA ARG A 315 11.36 -34.99 -35.72
C ARG A 315 11.58 -33.48 -35.59
N LEU A 316 11.20 -32.70 -36.61
CA LEU A 316 11.24 -31.23 -36.54
C LEU A 316 10.28 -30.67 -35.47
N ALA A 317 9.09 -31.26 -35.33
CA ALA A 317 8.13 -30.87 -34.31
C ALA A 317 8.63 -31.19 -32.89
N LEU A 318 9.21 -32.37 -32.66
CA LEU A 318 9.82 -32.74 -31.39
C LEU A 318 10.92 -31.75 -30.97
N LYS A 319 11.80 -31.37 -31.90
CA LYS A 319 12.85 -30.36 -31.65
C LYS A 319 12.29 -28.98 -31.25
N ARG A 320 11.10 -28.61 -31.72
CA ARG A 320 10.41 -27.39 -31.27
C ARG A 320 9.85 -27.57 -29.87
N LEU A 321 9.28 -28.74 -29.57
CA LEU A 321 8.68 -29.08 -28.28
C LEU A 321 9.68 -29.24 -27.14
N GLU A 322 10.97 -29.49 -27.42
CA GLU A 322 12.05 -29.54 -26.42
C GLU A 322 12.20 -28.25 -25.61
N ARG A 323 11.75 -27.11 -26.15
CA ARG A 323 11.86 -25.80 -25.51
C ARG A 323 10.72 -25.46 -24.55
N TYR A 324 9.73 -26.35 -24.43
CA TYR A 324 8.53 -26.14 -23.62
C TYR A 324 8.45 -27.20 -22.51
N GLU A 325 8.03 -26.78 -21.33
CA GLU A 325 7.74 -27.66 -20.20
C GLU A 325 6.26 -28.06 -20.15
N THR A 326 5.38 -27.28 -20.79
CA THR A 326 3.95 -27.53 -20.89
C THR A 326 3.39 -27.25 -22.29
N LEU A 327 2.21 -27.82 -22.61
CA LEU A 327 1.51 -27.61 -23.88
C LEU A 327 0.11 -27.01 -23.70
N GLY A 328 -0.16 -25.99 -24.52
CA GLY A 328 -1.45 -25.29 -24.61
C GLY A 328 -1.49 -23.98 -23.81
N ASP A 329 -2.45 -23.14 -24.17
CA ASP A 329 -2.59 -21.81 -23.57
C ASP A 329 -3.32 -21.83 -22.24
N LEU A 330 -3.11 -20.78 -21.45
CA LEU A 330 -3.87 -20.52 -20.23
C LEU A 330 -5.27 -19.98 -20.60
N PRO A 331 -6.30 -20.24 -19.77
CA PRO A 331 -7.65 -19.77 -20.06
C PRO A 331 -7.82 -18.25 -19.85
N PHE A 332 -6.82 -17.57 -19.30
CA PHE A 332 -6.80 -16.13 -19.03
C PHE A 332 -5.65 -15.45 -19.79
N ASP A 333 -5.78 -14.15 -20.03
CA ASP A 333 -4.78 -13.28 -20.66
C ASP A 333 -4.26 -12.17 -19.72
N ALA A 334 -4.90 -12.02 -18.56
CA ALA A 334 -4.46 -11.15 -17.48
C ALA A 334 -4.69 -11.79 -16.11
N ILE A 335 -3.83 -11.48 -15.13
CA ILE A 335 -3.94 -11.97 -13.76
C ILE A 335 -3.77 -10.83 -12.75
N LEU A 336 -4.74 -10.67 -11.85
CA LEU A 336 -4.67 -9.72 -10.74
C LEU A 336 -3.93 -10.32 -9.54
N LEU A 337 -2.95 -9.57 -9.02
CA LEU A 337 -2.10 -9.88 -7.88
C LEU A 337 -2.18 -8.73 -6.85
N PRO A 338 -3.15 -8.75 -5.90
CA PRO A 338 -3.42 -7.66 -4.97
C PRO A 338 -2.48 -7.65 -3.75
N GLU A 339 -1.19 -7.83 -4.00
CA GLU A 339 -0.11 -7.96 -3.01
C GLU A 339 0.99 -6.92 -3.25
N GLY A 340 1.86 -6.74 -2.25
CA GLY A 340 3.07 -5.93 -2.36
C GLY A 340 4.22 -6.51 -1.54
N GLY A 341 5.32 -5.77 -1.49
CA GLY A 341 6.49 -6.10 -0.68
C GLY A 341 7.03 -7.52 -0.88
N ASP A 342 7.56 -8.11 0.19
CA ASP A 342 8.26 -9.40 0.13
C ASP A 342 7.36 -10.57 -0.23
N ARG A 343 6.06 -10.48 0.08
CA ARG A 343 5.08 -11.49 -0.33
C ARG A 343 4.93 -11.51 -1.85
N LEU A 344 4.81 -10.36 -2.50
CA LEU A 344 4.76 -10.34 -3.96
C LEU A 344 6.09 -10.82 -4.57
N LYS A 345 7.24 -10.44 -4.01
CA LYS A 345 8.57 -10.89 -4.46
C LYS A 345 8.73 -12.41 -4.37
N SER A 346 8.18 -13.07 -3.35
CA SER A 346 8.24 -14.53 -3.26
C SER A 346 7.24 -15.24 -4.18
N MET A 347 6.11 -14.60 -4.47
CA MET A 347 5.06 -15.18 -5.34
C MET A 347 5.38 -15.03 -6.83
N ALA A 348 5.97 -13.91 -7.24
CA ALA A 348 6.16 -13.59 -8.65
C ALA A 348 7.03 -14.60 -9.42
N PRO A 349 8.15 -15.13 -8.88
CA PRO A 349 8.95 -16.17 -9.54
C PRO A 349 8.20 -17.48 -9.78
N LEU A 350 7.18 -17.79 -8.97
CA LEU A 350 6.37 -19.01 -9.13
C LEU A 350 5.55 -18.97 -10.42
N LEU A 351 5.21 -17.77 -10.92
CA LEU A 351 4.43 -17.61 -12.13
C LEU A 351 5.17 -18.18 -13.36
N PRO A 352 6.35 -17.68 -13.75
CA PRO A 352 7.10 -18.26 -14.87
C PRO A 352 7.58 -19.69 -14.57
N PHE A 353 7.87 -20.03 -13.31
CA PHE A 353 8.24 -21.41 -12.95
C PHE A 353 7.14 -22.43 -13.30
N TYR A 354 5.87 -22.05 -13.16
CA TYR A 354 4.72 -22.86 -13.60
C TYR A 354 4.19 -22.45 -14.97
N ASP A 355 5.04 -21.92 -15.85
CA ASP A 355 4.72 -21.56 -17.24
C ASP A 355 3.52 -20.58 -17.35
N ILE A 356 3.39 -19.66 -16.40
CA ILE A 356 2.61 -18.43 -16.53
C ILE A 356 3.57 -17.34 -17.01
N ASP A 357 3.75 -17.26 -18.32
CA ASP A 357 4.69 -16.37 -18.99
C ASP A 357 4.22 -14.90 -18.96
N PRO A 358 4.93 -13.98 -18.27
CA PRO A 358 4.55 -12.56 -18.20
C PRO A 358 4.60 -11.82 -19.55
N VAL A 359 5.23 -12.41 -20.58
CA VAL A 359 5.20 -11.89 -21.95
C VAL A 359 3.82 -12.11 -22.57
N LYS A 360 3.16 -13.23 -22.24
CA LYS A 360 1.84 -13.60 -22.77
C LYS A 360 0.69 -13.17 -21.85
N ILE A 361 0.92 -13.22 -20.54
CA ILE A 361 -0.06 -12.94 -19.51
C ILE A 361 0.25 -11.60 -18.88
N ARG A 362 -0.69 -10.67 -18.95
CA ARG A 362 -0.52 -9.37 -18.30
C ARG A 362 -0.69 -9.52 -16.79
N LEU A 363 0.38 -9.28 -16.04
CA LEU A 363 0.27 -9.14 -14.60
C LEU A 363 -0.36 -7.77 -14.27
N LEU A 364 -1.38 -7.79 -13.42
CA LEU A 364 -2.10 -6.62 -12.93
C LEU A 364 -1.92 -6.53 -11.41
N GLY A 365 -1.67 -5.32 -10.90
CA GLY A 365 -1.48 -5.03 -9.49
C GLY A 365 -2.31 -3.85 -8.99
N THR A 366 -2.19 -3.59 -7.69
CA THR A 366 -2.76 -2.43 -6.99
C THR A 366 -1.66 -1.43 -6.63
N SER A 367 -1.98 -0.35 -5.91
CA SER A 367 -0.97 0.62 -5.49
C SER A 367 0.08 0.04 -4.53
N GLN A 368 -0.14 -1.18 -4.01
CA GLN A 368 0.89 -1.93 -3.28
C GLN A 368 2.11 -2.29 -4.13
N TRP A 369 1.99 -2.19 -5.46
CA TRP A 369 3.11 -2.32 -6.39
C TRP A 369 3.96 -1.05 -6.49
N ASP A 370 3.52 0.07 -5.91
CA ASP A 370 4.26 1.35 -5.89
C ASP A 370 5.40 1.31 -4.84
N ASP A 371 6.28 0.33 -5.01
CA ASP A 371 7.46 0.06 -4.20
C ASP A 371 8.65 -0.15 -5.17
N PRO A 372 9.66 0.74 -5.16
CA PRO A 372 10.81 0.63 -6.05
C PRO A 372 11.56 -0.71 -5.94
N SER A 373 11.52 -1.38 -4.79
CA SER A 373 12.21 -2.64 -4.57
C SER A 373 11.61 -3.80 -5.38
N LEU A 374 10.36 -3.69 -5.82
CA LEU A 374 9.70 -4.70 -6.66
C LEU A 374 10.25 -4.75 -8.09
N GLY A 375 10.85 -3.66 -8.59
CA GLY A 375 11.47 -3.64 -9.91
C GLY A 375 12.66 -4.59 -10.05
N THR A 376 13.23 -5.04 -8.93
CA THR A 376 14.32 -6.03 -8.91
C THR A 376 13.87 -7.44 -9.32
N GLU A 377 12.56 -7.72 -9.26
CA GLU A 377 11.98 -9.02 -9.61
C GLU A 377 11.64 -9.08 -11.12
N PRO A 378 12.35 -9.89 -11.93
CA PRO A 378 12.18 -9.91 -13.39
C PRO A 378 10.76 -10.28 -13.83
N ALA A 379 10.05 -11.12 -13.07
CA ALA A 379 8.69 -11.53 -13.41
C ALA A 379 7.68 -10.38 -13.33
N LEU A 380 7.94 -9.36 -12.50
CA LEU A 380 7.06 -8.20 -12.33
C LEU A 380 7.32 -7.10 -13.37
N VAL A 381 8.51 -7.06 -13.96
CA VAL A 381 8.88 -6.07 -14.98
C VAL A 381 7.92 -6.18 -16.17
N GLY A 382 7.30 -5.05 -16.52
CA GLY A 382 6.30 -4.95 -17.56
C GLY A 382 4.86 -5.16 -17.07
N GLY A 383 4.64 -5.60 -15.84
CA GLY A 383 3.32 -5.66 -15.20
C GLY A 383 2.71 -4.26 -15.00
N TRP A 384 1.38 -4.19 -14.94
CA TRP A 384 0.63 -2.94 -14.83
C TRP A 384 -0.06 -2.83 -13.48
N PHE A 385 -0.18 -1.64 -12.92
CA PHE A 385 -0.92 -1.43 -11.69
C PHE A 385 -1.54 -0.04 -11.64
N ALA A 386 -2.62 0.10 -10.89
CA ALA A 386 -3.23 1.40 -10.63
C ALA A 386 -2.68 1.98 -9.33
N ALA A 387 -2.28 3.25 -9.36
CA ALA A 387 -1.77 3.97 -8.19
C ALA A 387 -1.98 5.48 -8.34
N SER A 388 -1.70 6.22 -7.28
CA SER A 388 -1.62 7.68 -7.29
C SER A 388 -0.63 8.18 -8.37
N PRO A 389 -0.80 9.40 -8.89
CA PRO A 389 0.17 10.02 -9.80
C PRO A 389 1.56 10.11 -9.15
N PRO A 390 2.64 9.62 -9.80
CA PRO A 390 3.94 9.49 -9.15
C PRO A 390 4.59 10.84 -8.85
N LYS A 391 4.48 11.83 -9.76
CA LYS A 391 5.22 13.10 -9.67
C LYS A 391 5.02 13.84 -8.34
N LYS A 392 3.76 14.11 -7.96
CA LYS A 392 3.45 14.83 -6.71
C LYS A 392 3.94 14.06 -5.48
N ARG A 393 3.82 12.73 -5.52
CA ARG A 393 4.28 11.84 -4.45
C ARG A 393 5.81 11.84 -4.32
N ASP A 394 6.53 11.80 -5.44
CA ASP A 394 7.99 11.86 -5.45
C ASP A 394 8.49 13.20 -4.87
N ASP A 395 7.88 14.32 -5.30
CA ASP A 395 8.18 15.65 -4.76
C ASP A 395 7.92 15.73 -3.25
N PHE A 396 6.82 15.13 -2.76
CA PHE A 396 6.51 15.02 -1.34
C PHE A 396 7.54 14.18 -0.57
N ILE A 397 7.93 13.01 -1.11
CA ILE A 397 8.90 12.11 -0.47
C ILE A 397 10.25 12.82 -0.27
N GLU A 398 10.71 13.54 -1.28
CA GLU A 398 11.98 14.29 -1.20
C GLU A 398 11.90 15.41 -0.15
N ARG A 399 10.83 16.21 -0.15
CA ARG A 399 10.61 17.25 0.89
C ARG A 399 10.54 16.65 2.29
N TYR A 400 9.77 15.59 2.46
CA TYR A 400 9.62 14.91 3.75
C TYR A 400 10.98 14.41 4.26
N LYS A 401 11.78 13.78 3.39
CA LYS A 401 13.12 13.29 3.72
C LYS A 401 14.08 14.43 4.06
N GLN A 402 13.97 15.58 3.40
CA GLN A 402 14.78 16.77 3.72
C GLN A 402 14.46 17.31 5.13
N ILE A 403 13.19 17.31 5.53
CA ILE A 403 12.75 17.85 6.83
C ILE A 403 13.02 16.84 7.98
N TYR A 404 12.70 15.56 7.77
CA TYR A 404 12.68 14.55 8.83
C TYR A 404 13.79 13.49 8.72
N GLY A 405 14.69 13.59 7.74
CA GLY A 405 15.87 12.74 7.57
C GLY A 405 15.60 11.32 7.06
N THR A 406 14.34 10.89 6.95
CA THR A 406 13.93 9.55 6.50
C THR A 406 12.77 9.64 5.52
N PRO A 407 12.61 8.70 4.57
CA PRO A 407 11.45 8.70 3.69
C PRO A 407 10.16 8.40 4.47
N PRO A 408 9.00 8.94 4.04
CA PRO A 408 7.73 8.69 4.70
C PRO A 408 7.24 7.26 4.48
N LEU A 409 6.47 6.73 5.42
CA LEU A 409 5.70 5.50 5.20
C LEU A 409 4.55 5.76 4.22
N ARG A 410 4.10 4.71 3.50
CA ARG A 410 3.17 4.84 2.36
C ARG A 410 1.87 5.59 2.67
N LEU A 411 1.35 5.47 3.88
CA LEU A 411 0.09 6.11 4.30
C LEU A 411 0.26 7.55 4.81
N ALA A 412 1.49 8.06 4.91
CA ALA A 412 1.76 9.41 5.42
C ALA A 412 1.06 10.49 4.58
N THR A 413 1.02 10.34 3.25
CA THR A 413 0.36 11.28 2.33
C THR A 413 -1.13 11.43 2.61
N LEU A 414 -1.81 10.41 3.15
CA LEU A 414 -3.22 10.53 3.55
C LEU A 414 -3.43 11.56 4.66
N ALA A 415 -2.48 11.65 5.60
CA ALA A 415 -2.55 12.63 6.68
C ALA A 415 -2.23 14.05 6.18
N TYR A 416 -1.31 14.19 5.21
CA TYR A 416 -1.10 15.46 4.51
C TYR A 416 -2.39 15.89 3.79
N ASP A 417 -2.97 15.02 2.97
CA ASP A 417 -4.17 15.31 2.18
C ASP A 417 -5.38 15.62 3.07
N ALA A 418 -5.56 14.93 4.20
CA ALA A 418 -6.64 15.18 5.15
C ALA A 418 -6.48 16.52 5.88
N THR A 419 -5.26 16.87 6.29
CA THR A 419 -4.99 18.17 6.90
C THR A 419 -5.14 19.30 5.89
N ALA A 420 -4.68 19.09 4.65
CA ALA A 420 -4.86 20.03 3.56
C ALA A 420 -6.35 20.27 3.25
N LEU A 421 -7.15 19.20 3.19
CA LEU A 421 -8.61 19.27 3.08
C LEU A 421 -9.20 20.14 4.20
N ALA A 422 -8.87 19.84 5.46
CA ALA A 422 -9.38 20.59 6.60
C ALA A 422 -8.99 22.07 6.53
N ALA A 423 -7.73 22.37 6.18
CA ALA A 423 -7.24 23.73 6.04
C ALA A 423 -7.87 24.48 4.85
N VAL A 424 -8.27 23.79 3.78
CA VAL A 424 -9.00 24.41 2.66
C VAL A 424 -10.43 24.74 3.08
N LEU A 425 -11.11 23.81 3.74
CA LEU A 425 -12.48 23.98 4.22
C LEU A 425 -12.60 25.03 5.34
N SER A 426 -11.53 25.23 6.11
CA SER A 426 -11.47 26.27 7.13
C SER A 426 -11.51 27.70 6.55
N ARG A 427 -11.19 27.86 5.25
CA ARG A 427 -11.13 29.14 4.52
C ARG A 427 -12.32 29.39 3.60
N SER A 428 -13.46 28.72 3.79
CA SER A 428 -14.60 28.89 2.89
C SER A 428 -15.16 30.32 2.94
N GLU A 429 -15.81 30.78 1.86
CA GLU A 429 -16.47 32.10 1.77
C GLU A 429 -17.69 32.16 2.72
N GLY A 430 -17.42 32.32 4.02
CA GLY A 430 -18.41 32.20 5.09
C GLY A 430 -17.83 31.77 6.45
N GLY A 431 -16.56 31.38 6.49
CA GLY A 431 -15.88 30.84 7.68
C GLY A 431 -15.56 29.36 7.49
N ALA A 432 -15.18 28.66 8.57
CA ALA A 432 -14.97 27.22 8.50
C ALA A 432 -16.27 26.49 8.15
N ASP A 433 -16.23 25.60 7.14
CA ASP A 433 -17.35 24.74 6.78
C ASP A 433 -16.91 23.28 6.64
N PHE A 434 -17.20 22.49 7.67
CA PHE A 434 -16.99 21.03 7.69
C PHE A 434 -18.29 20.24 7.52
N SER A 435 -19.33 20.87 6.96
CA SER A 435 -20.59 20.20 6.65
C SER A 435 -20.38 19.01 5.70
N ILE A 436 -21.34 18.08 5.70
CA ILE A 436 -21.34 16.96 4.76
C ILE A 436 -21.25 17.49 3.32
N SER A 437 -22.01 18.53 2.97
CA SER A 437 -21.99 19.14 1.63
C SER A 437 -20.61 19.69 1.23
N ALA A 438 -19.89 20.27 2.17
CA ALA A 438 -18.54 20.78 1.92
C ALA A 438 -17.54 19.64 1.74
N LEU A 439 -17.61 18.61 2.60
CA LEU A 439 -16.78 17.41 2.50
C LEU A 439 -17.05 16.61 1.22
N THR A 440 -18.29 16.59 0.73
CA THR A 440 -18.72 15.87 -0.48
C THR A 440 -18.79 16.76 -1.73
N ALA A 441 -18.00 17.83 -1.78
CA ALA A 441 -17.95 18.73 -2.92
C ALA A 441 -17.72 17.94 -4.24
N PRO A 442 -18.58 18.11 -5.27
CA PRO A 442 -18.58 17.24 -6.45
C PRO A 442 -17.33 17.36 -7.31
N ASN A 443 -16.70 18.53 -7.29
CA ASN A 443 -15.43 18.81 -7.97
C ASN A 443 -14.22 18.21 -7.22
N GLY A 444 -14.40 17.81 -5.97
CA GLY A 444 -13.36 17.26 -5.13
C GLY A 444 -12.26 18.25 -4.74
N PHE A 445 -11.11 17.68 -4.43
CA PHE A 445 -9.91 18.32 -3.92
C PHE A 445 -8.69 17.77 -4.66
N ASP A 446 -7.60 18.54 -4.67
CA ASP A 446 -6.34 18.13 -5.31
C ASP A 446 -5.23 17.95 -4.27
N GLY A 447 -4.89 16.69 -3.96
CA GLY A 447 -3.90 16.32 -2.96
C GLY A 447 -2.56 15.87 -3.55
N ILE A 448 -1.71 15.32 -2.69
CA ILE A 448 -0.44 14.67 -3.04
C ILE A 448 -0.68 13.38 -3.81
N ASP A 449 -1.70 12.60 -3.42
CA ASP A 449 -2.07 11.36 -4.11
C ASP A 449 -2.95 11.58 -5.36
N GLY A 450 -3.04 12.82 -5.85
CA GLY A 450 -3.89 13.24 -6.97
C GLY A 450 -5.25 13.75 -6.51
N ILE A 451 -6.15 13.99 -7.47
CA ILE A 451 -7.50 14.45 -7.15
C ILE A 451 -8.28 13.40 -6.37
N PHE A 452 -9.10 13.83 -5.43
CA PHE A 452 -10.02 12.97 -4.71
C PHE A 452 -11.32 13.70 -4.38
N ARG A 453 -12.43 12.97 -4.28
CA ARG A 453 -13.69 13.51 -3.74
C ARG A 453 -14.32 12.48 -2.81
N LEU A 454 -15.09 12.95 -1.84
CA LEU A 454 -15.85 12.07 -0.95
C LEU A 454 -17.30 12.03 -1.44
N ASP A 455 -17.91 10.86 -1.41
CA ASP A 455 -19.34 10.72 -1.69
C ASP A 455 -20.18 10.69 -0.41
N GLU A 456 -21.51 10.79 -0.56
CA GLU A 456 -22.46 10.75 0.56
C GLU A 456 -22.46 9.41 1.30
N SER A 457 -21.96 8.33 0.68
CA SER A 457 -21.79 7.03 1.34
C SER A 457 -20.58 6.99 2.26
N GLY A 458 -19.74 8.04 2.25
CA GLY A 458 -18.54 8.15 3.04
C GLY A 458 -17.32 7.51 2.37
N LEU A 459 -17.33 7.30 1.06
CA LEU A 459 -16.22 6.69 0.33
C LEU A 459 -15.49 7.73 -0.52
N ALA A 460 -14.16 7.62 -0.57
CA ALA A 460 -13.35 8.43 -1.47
C ALA A 460 -13.32 7.83 -2.89
N GLU A 461 -13.54 8.68 -3.89
CA GLU A 461 -13.19 8.42 -5.27
C GLU A 461 -11.88 9.17 -5.58
N ARG A 462 -10.95 8.54 -6.32
CA ARG A 462 -9.62 9.10 -6.61
C ARG A 462 -9.26 9.08 -8.09
N GLY A 463 -8.55 10.11 -8.52
CA GLY A 463 -7.89 10.14 -9.83
C GLY A 463 -6.64 9.24 -9.81
N LEU A 464 -6.76 8.03 -10.37
CA LEU A 464 -5.68 7.05 -10.41
C LEU A 464 -4.99 7.01 -11.78
N SER A 465 -3.67 6.88 -11.77
CA SER A 465 -2.86 6.58 -12.96
C SER A 465 -2.78 5.06 -13.17
N VAL A 466 -2.52 4.65 -14.41
CA VAL A 466 -2.02 3.29 -14.69
C VAL A 466 -0.54 3.36 -14.98
N LEU A 467 0.22 2.62 -14.19
CA LEU A 467 1.67 2.57 -14.21
C LEU A 467 2.14 1.20 -14.71
N GLN A 468 3.32 1.18 -15.32
CA GLN A 468 4.05 -0.03 -15.66
C GLN A 468 5.30 -0.13 -14.80
N MET A 469 5.52 -1.31 -14.22
CA MET A 469 6.74 -1.62 -13.49
C MET A 469 7.92 -1.74 -14.45
N GLU A 470 8.99 -0.99 -14.19
CA GLU A 470 10.30 -1.15 -14.83
C GLU A 470 11.35 -1.46 -13.75
N ARG A 471 12.56 -1.87 -14.14
CA ARG A 471 13.56 -2.39 -13.18
C ARG A 471 13.87 -1.47 -11.99
N ASN A 472 13.91 -0.16 -12.22
CA ASN A 472 14.32 0.83 -11.21
C ASN A 472 13.35 2.02 -11.13
N ARG A 473 12.21 1.96 -11.82
CA ARG A 473 11.27 3.08 -11.91
C ARG A 473 9.91 2.58 -12.37
N VAL A 474 8.94 3.46 -12.30
CA VAL A 474 7.61 3.25 -12.88
C VAL A 474 7.46 4.12 -14.13
N ARG A 475 6.73 3.61 -15.12
CA ARG A 475 6.37 4.37 -16.31
C ARG A 475 4.86 4.61 -16.33
N VAL A 476 4.44 5.86 -16.50
CA VAL A 476 3.02 6.19 -16.66
C VAL A 476 2.54 5.71 -18.03
N LEU A 477 1.57 4.80 -18.07
CA LEU A 477 0.91 4.33 -19.30
C LEU A 477 -0.37 5.09 -19.60
N SER A 478 -1.08 5.49 -18.55
CA SER A 478 -2.30 6.29 -18.65
C SER A 478 -2.32 7.24 -17.45
N PRO A 479 -2.37 8.56 -17.67
CA PRO A 479 -2.36 9.51 -16.57
C PRO A 479 -3.65 9.40 -15.74
N ALA A 480 -3.60 9.92 -14.51
CA ALA A 480 -4.79 10.17 -13.72
C ALA A 480 -5.65 11.27 -14.34
N LEU A 481 -6.94 11.26 -14.00
CA LEU A 481 -7.81 12.40 -14.23
C LEU A 481 -7.30 13.60 -13.43
N THR A 482 -7.42 14.79 -14.02
CA THR A 482 -7.11 16.08 -13.36
C THR A 482 -8.37 16.81 -12.89
N ILE A 483 -9.54 16.36 -13.35
CA ILE A 483 -10.86 16.82 -12.91
C ILE A 483 -11.82 15.60 -12.88
N PHE A 484 -12.76 15.59 -11.95
CA PHE A 484 -13.85 14.62 -12.02
C PHE A 484 -14.83 15.01 -13.13
N PRO A 485 -15.31 14.05 -13.95
CA PRO A 485 -16.35 14.33 -14.92
C PRO A 485 -17.60 14.84 -14.19
N GLY A 486 -18.24 15.89 -14.72
CA GLY A 486 -19.55 16.32 -14.25
C GLY A 486 -20.56 15.18 -14.45
N ASN A 487 -21.42 14.97 -13.46
CA ASN A 487 -22.51 13.99 -13.54
C ASN A 487 -23.52 14.35 -14.63
#